data_AF-A0AAW2V660-F1
#
_entry.id   AF-A0AAW2V660-F1
#
_cell.length_a   1.000
_cell.length_b   1.000
_cell.length_c   1.000
_cell.angle_alpha   90.00
_cell.angle_beta   90.00
_cell.angle_gamma   90.00
#
_symmetry.space_group_name_H-M   'P 1'
#
loop_
_entity.id
_entity.type
_entity.pdbx_description
1 polymer ?
#
loop_
_entity_poly.entity_id
_entity_poly.type
_entity_poly.pdbx_seq_one_letter_code
_entity_poly.pdbx_strand_id
1 'polypeptide(L)'
;MSLDGATTPGAGDGRPDPAGGSQSGHANGSINGAGQQNGVVAPPPTYLTHRLRLNPNSDHRPDNYEDLELDFSPMVFSSLERYLPPNLLLQPREVKVNYMREILVRYYPESERVRIQKHREYRQKIISNYQRLHRELYTMHAANFFIPSFLKAINENTEQGFRNIMSEPSPGVFTFEMLQPRFCEMLLAEVENFEKWVHETKFRIMRPNTMNKYGAVLDDFGMETMLDKLMEDFIRPISKSEYVDDK
;
A
#
# COMPACT_ATOMS: atom_id res chain seq x y z
N MET A 1 -63.77 -39.67 -8.90
CA MET A 1 -64.59 -38.49 -9.22
C MET A 1 -63.75 -37.28 -8.81
N SER A 2 -62.96 -36.67 -9.69
CA SER A 2 -63.35 -35.88 -10.90
C SER A 2 -63.84 -34.49 -10.49
N LEU A 3 -63.38 -33.35 -11.02
CA LEU A 3 -62.41 -32.95 -12.07
C LEU A 3 -61.87 -31.54 -11.63
N ASP A 4 -60.63 -31.09 -11.83
CA ASP A 4 -59.79 -30.87 -13.04
C ASP A 4 -59.95 -29.46 -13.67
N GLY A 5 -58.84 -28.89 -14.18
CA GLY A 5 -58.75 -27.58 -14.89
C GLY A 5 -58.95 -26.30 -14.03
N ALA A 6 -58.69 -25.07 -14.50
CA ALA A 6 -58.05 -24.53 -15.71
C ALA A 6 -57.99 -22.97 -15.55
N THR A 7 -57.17 -22.13 -16.23
CA THR A 7 -55.92 -22.24 -17.01
C THR A 7 -55.40 -20.80 -17.27
N THR A 8 -54.07 -20.57 -17.35
CA THR A 8 -53.49 -19.26 -17.72
C THR A 8 -53.72 -18.85 -19.18
N PRO A 9 -54.02 -17.57 -19.42
CA PRO A 9 -53.32 -16.78 -20.45
C PRO A 9 -52.81 -15.46 -19.84
N GLY A 10 -51.92 -14.68 -20.43
CA GLY A 10 -51.30 -14.69 -21.76
C GLY A 10 -50.72 -13.29 -22.02
N ALA A 11 -49.67 -13.19 -22.83
CA ALA A 11 -48.82 -12.00 -23.01
C ALA A 11 -49.51 -10.63 -23.20
N GLY A 12 -48.83 -9.57 -22.72
CA GLY A 12 -49.16 -8.17 -23.00
C GLY A 12 -47.91 -7.28 -22.94
N ASP A 13 -47.32 -6.99 -24.11
CA ASP A 13 -46.23 -6.02 -24.28
C ASP A 13 -46.63 -4.59 -23.87
N GLY A 14 -45.66 -3.78 -23.43
CA GLY A 14 -45.96 -2.46 -22.86
C GLY A 14 -44.79 -1.49 -22.67
N ARG A 15 -43.77 -1.50 -23.55
CA ARG A 15 -42.85 -0.35 -23.66
C ARG A 15 -43.55 0.84 -24.31
N PRO A 16 -43.40 2.07 -23.79
CA PRO A 16 -43.61 3.28 -24.56
C PRO A 16 -42.27 3.89 -25.02
N ASP A 17 -41.93 3.64 -26.28
CA ASP A 17 -41.19 4.61 -27.11
C ASP A 17 -42.22 5.31 -28.02
N PRO A 18 -42.09 6.62 -28.25
CA PRO A 18 -41.95 7.12 -29.63
C PRO A 18 -40.76 8.09 -29.74
N ALA A 19 -39.85 7.94 -30.71
CA ALA A 19 -40.02 8.35 -32.11
C ALA A 19 -40.46 9.82 -32.27
N GLY A 20 -39.82 10.68 -33.06
CA GLY A 20 -38.69 10.53 -33.97
C GLY A 20 -38.69 11.74 -34.93
N GLY A 21 -37.52 12.23 -35.39
CA GLY A 21 -37.46 13.46 -36.19
C GLY A 21 -36.10 13.70 -36.82
N SER A 22 -36.03 13.58 -38.14
CA SER A 22 -34.77 13.48 -38.91
C SER A 22 -34.22 14.82 -39.42
N GLN A 23 -32.98 14.74 -39.93
CA GLN A 23 -32.40 15.50 -41.05
C GLN A 23 -31.59 16.81 -40.83
N SER A 24 -30.27 16.63 -40.95
CA SER A 24 -29.33 17.29 -41.90
C SER A 24 -29.25 18.82 -42.04
N GLY A 25 -28.03 19.36 -41.96
CA GLY A 25 -27.73 20.70 -42.49
C GLY A 25 -26.28 21.21 -42.31
N HIS A 26 -25.47 21.04 -43.35
CA HIS A 26 -24.30 21.87 -43.73
C HIS A 26 -22.96 21.79 -42.96
N ALA A 27 -21.90 21.95 -43.77
CA ALA A 27 -20.49 21.94 -43.42
C ALA A 27 -19.79 23.21 -43.94
N ASN A 28 -18.67 23.59 -43.32
CA ASN A 28 -17.49 24.25 -43.91
C ASN A 28 -16.53 24.64 -42.75
N GLY A 29 -15.20 24.61 -42.88
CA GLY A 29 -14.38 24.15 -44.00
C GLY A 29 -12.88 24.24 -43.65
N SER A 30 -12.03 23.49 -44.35
CA SER A 30 -10.57 23.52 -44.17
C SER A 30 -9.92 24.77 -44.77
N ILE A 31 -8.90 25.31 -44.13
CA ILE A 31 -7.81 26.02 -44.82
C ILE A 31 -6.46 25.52 -44.26
N ASN A 32 -5.50 25.35 -45.18
CA ASN A 32 -4.20 24.71 -44.95
C ASN A 32 -3.22 25.56 -44.13
N GLY A 33 -2.34 24.88 -43.39
CA GLY A 33 -1.11 25.44 -42.82
C GLY A 33 0.04 24.43 -42.94
N ALA A 34 0.65 24.32 -44.12
CA ALA A 34 1.79 23.44 -44.33
C ALA A 34 3.04 24.02 -43.66
N GLY A 35 3.50 23.39 -42.58
CA GLY A 35 4.74 23.72 -41.87
C GLY A 35 5.58 22.48 -41.64
N GLN A 36 6.65 22.32 -42.43
CA GLN A 36 7.61 21.23 -42.24
C GLN A 36 8.30 21.37 -40.87
N GLN A 37 8.20 20.35 -40.03
CA GLN A 37 9.18 20.11 -38.98
C GLN A 37 9.61 18.65 -39.04
N ASN A 38 10.84 18.42 -39.51
CA ASN A 38 11.52 17.14 -39.38
C ASN A 38 11.85 16.91 -37.91
N GLY A 39 10.88 16.43 -37.15
CA GLY A 39 11.11 15.85 -35.83
C GLY A 39 11.89 14.55 -35.98
N VAL A 40 13.22 14.65 -36.09
CA VAL A 40 14.11 13.50 -35.90
C VAL A 40 13.95 13.08 -34.45
N VAL A 41 13.07 12.11 -34.21
CA VAL A 41 12.99 11.42 -32.92
C VAL A 41 14.34 10.74 -32.74
N ALA A 42 15.20 11.33 -31.90
CA ALA A 42 16.49 10.76 -31.60
C ALA A 42 16.28 9.32 -31.12
N PRO A 43 16.99 8.32 -31.69
CA PRO A 43 16.81 6.95 -31.26
C PRO A 43 17.11 6.86 -29.76
N PRO A 44 16.29 6.12 -28.98
CA PRO A 44 16.54 5.96 -27.55
C PRO A 44 17.97 5.45 -27.35
N PRO A 45 18.74 6.05 -26.44
CA PRO A 45 20.18 5.81 -26.35
C PRO A 45 20.49 4.31 -26.13
N THR A 46 21.49 3.82 -26.87
CA THR A 46 21.78 2.39 -27.03
C THR A 46 22.19 1.67 -25.74
N TYR A 47 22.43 2.40 -24.65
CA TYR A 47 22.67 1.83 -23.31
C TYR A 47 21.39 1.26 -22.65
N LEU A 48 20.18 1.64 -23.09
CA LEU A 48 18.90 1.21 -22.51
C LEU A 48 18.62 -0.31 -22.55
N THR A 49 19.40 -1.07 -23.33
CA THR A 49 19.36 -2.54 -23.41
C THR A 49 20.22 -3.24 -22.36
N HIS A 50 21.15 -2.51 -21.72
CA HIS A 50 22.03 -3.08 -20.73
C HIS A 50 21.26 -3.30 -19.43
N ARG A 51 21.41 -4.47 -18.83
CA ARG A 51 20.86 -4.78 -17.51
C ARG A 51 21.90 -4.50 -16.44
N LEU A 52 21.43 -4.17 -15.24
CA LEU A 52 22.24 -4.24 -14.03
C LEU A 52 22.80 -5.66 -13.86
N ARG A 53 24.01 -5.75 -13.32
CA ARG A 53 24.62 -7.00 -12.87
C ARG A 53 23.78 -7.59 -11.73
N LEU A 54 23.75 -8.91 -11.63
CA LEU A 54 23.11 -9.60 -10.49
C LEU A 54 23.87 -9.37 -9.18
N ASN A 55 25.21 -9.36 -9.26
CA ASN A 55 26.11 -9.19 -8.11
C ASN A 55 26.87 -7.86 -8.22
N PRO A 56 27.06 -7.14 -7.10
CA PRO A 56 27.81 -5.89 -7.09
C PRO A 56 29.29 -6.13 -7.42
N ASN A 57 29.94 -5.10 -7.96
CA ASN A 57 31.38 -5.06 -8.10
C ASN A 57 32.03 -4.60 -6.79
N SER A 58 32.61 -5.52 -6.03
CA SER A 58 33.25 -5.24 -4.73
C SER A 58 34.49 -4.35 -4.86
N ASP A 59 35.23 -4.47 -5.97
CA ASP A 59 36.47 -3.73 -6.22
C ASP A 59 36.21 -2.31 -6.79
N HIS A 60 34.95 -2.01 -7.18
CA HIS A 60 34.58 -0.71 -7.70
C HIS A 60 34.28 0.27 -6.56
N ARG A 61 35.03 1.37 -6.51
CA ARG A 61 34.69 2.53 -5.69
C ARG A 61 33.72 3.42 -6.46
N PRO A 62 32.48 3.62 -6.00
CA PRO A 62 31.53 4.53 -6.64
C PRO A 62 32.02 5.99 -6.55
N ASP A 63 31.55 6.82 -7.49
CA ASP A 63 31.79 8.25 -7.47
C ASP A 63 31.05 8.92 -6.30
N ASN A 64 31.46 10.15 -5.97
CA ASN A 64 30.66 11.00 -5.09
C ASN A 64 29.52 11.64 -5.88
N TYR A 65 28.32 11.64 -5.29
CA TYR A 65 27.09 12.19 -5.85
C TYR A 65 26.42 13.23 -4.93
N GLU A 66 27.00 13.50 -3.75
CA GLU A 66 26.45 14.46 -2.76
C GLU A 66 26.49 15.92 -3.24
N ASP A 67 27.30 16.23 -4.26
CA ASP A 67 27.42 17.56 -4.88
C ASP A 67 26.39 17.84 -5.99
N LEU A 68 25.50 16.88 -6.30
CA LEU A 68 24.52 16.98 -7.39
C LEU A 68 23.09 17.19 -6.89
N GLU A 69 22.33 18.02 -7.59
CA GLU A 69 20.88 18.13 -7.40
C GLU A 69 20.18 16.89 -8.03
N LEU A 70 19.80 15.95 -7.18
CA LEU A 70 19.28 14.64 -7.56
C LEU A 70 17.87 14.39 -6.99
N ASP A 71 16.99 13.83 -7.82
CA ASP A 71 15.61 13.48 -7.42
C ASP A 71 15.54 12.26 -6.47
N PHE A 72 16.66 11.61 -6.19
CA PHE A 72 16.79 10.48 -5.27
C PHE A 72 18.05 10.68 -4.42
N SER A 73 18.12 10.04 -3.25
CA SER A 73 19.28 10.15 -2.36
C SER A 73 20.60 9.76 -3.07
N PRO A 74 21.68 10.55 -2.94
CA PRO A 74 23.01 10.23 -3.47
C PRO A 74 23.54 8.85 -3.04
N MET A 75 23.12 8.35 -1.87
CA MET A 75 23.45 7.00 -1.40
C MET A 75 22.88 5.90 -2.30
N VAL A 76 21.72 6.12 -2.93
CA VAL A 76 21.11 5.17 -3.88
C VAL A 76 21.96 5.08 -5.14
N PHE A 77 22.43 6.20 -5.69
CA PHE A 77 23.34 6.22 -6.83
C PHE A 77 24.67 5.55 -6.49
N SER A 78 25.27 5.89 -5.34
CA SER A 78 26.51 5.28 -4.84
C SER A 78 26.42 3.76 -4.67
N SER A 79 25.24 3.26 -4.30
CA SER A 79 24.97 1.82 -4.14
C SER A 79 24.71 1.14 -5.48
N LEU A 80 23.86 1.76 -6.32
CA LEU A 80 23.46 1.26 -7.63
C LEU A 80 24.62 1.25 -8.64
N GLU A 81 25.58 2.16 -8.52
CA GLU A 81 26.74 2.22 -9.41
C GLU A 81 27.52 0.90 -9.42
N ARG A 82 27.65 0.23 -8.26
CA ARG A 82 28.36 -1.05 -8.15
C ARG A 82 27.71 -2.17 -8.97
N TYR A 83 26.45 -2.02 -9.34
CA TYR A 83 25.70 -2.97 -10.17
C TYR A 83 25.71 -2.59 -11.66
N LEU A 84 26.34 -1.49 -12.06
CA LEU A 84 26.47 -1.14 -13.48
C LEU A 84 27.35 -2.15 -14.23
N PRO A 85 27.07 -2.39 -15.53
CA PRO A 85 27.89 -3.25 -16.36
C PRO A 85 29.27 -2.59 -16.61
N PRO A 86 30.34 -3.37 -16.90
CA PRO A 86 31.70 -2.85 -16.99
C PRO A 86 31.90 -1.71 -17.99
N ASN A 87 31.15 -1.71 -19.09
CA ASN A 87 31.21 -0.66 -20.12
C ASN A 87 30.59 0.68 -19.65
N LEU A 88 29.71 0.66 -18.65
CA LEU A 88 29.16 1.86 -18.01
C LEU A 88 29.97 2.31 -16.80
N LEU A 89 30.61 1.40 -16.06
CA LEU A 89 31.52 1.75 -14.94
C LEU A 89 32.69 2.65 -15.39
N LEU A 90 33.17 2.45 -16.61
CA LEU A 90 34.24 3.24 -17.23
C LEU A 90 33.77 4.59 -17.82
N GLN A 91 32.47 4.89 -17.79
CA GLN A 91 31.95 6.15 -18.31
C GLN A 91 32.09 7.31 -17.30
N PRO A 92 32.09 8.57 -17.77
CA PRO A 92 32.04 9.73 -16.91
C PRO A 92 30.85 9.70 -15.95
N ARG A 93 31.02 10.30 -14.77
CA ARG A 93 30.02 10.40 -13.70
C ARG A 93 28.62 10.75 -14.22
N GLU A 94 28.51 11.78 -15.04
CA GLU A 94 27.23 12.27 -15.58
C GLU A 94 26.48 11.22 -16.42
N VAL A 95 27.20 10.39 -17.17
CA VAL A 95 26.61 9.29 -17.96
C VAL A 95 26.07 8.20 -17.04
N LYS A 96 26.82 7.87 -15.97
CA LYS A 96 26.40 6.91 -14.94
C LYS A 96 25.16 7.41 -14.19
N VAL A 97 25.13 8.69 -13.79
CA VAL A 97 23.95 9.33 -13.14
C VAL A 97 22.72 9.25 -14.03
N ASN A 98 22.83 9.64 -15.30
CA ASN A 98 21.67 9.65 -16.22
C ASN A 98 21.10 8.25 -16.43
N TYR A 99 21.95 7.25 -16.67
CA TYR A 99 21.52 5.86 -16.80
C TYR A 99 20.89 5.32 -15.51
N MET A 100 21.48 5.60 -14.34
CA MET A 100 20.91 5.22 -13.05
C MET A 100 19.56 5.92 -12.79
N ARG A 101 19.44 7.21 -13.12
CA ARG A 101 18.20 7.99 -12.99
C ARG A 101 17.09 7.41 -13.87
N GLU A 102 17.38 7.04 -15.12
CA GLU A 102 16.42 6.38 -16.03
C GLU A 102 15.89 5.05 -15.48
N ILE A 103 16.75 4.25 -14.83
CA ILE A 103 16.32 3.03 -14.12
C ILE A 103 15.44 3.38 -12.93
N LEU A 104 15.89 4.28 -12.06
CA LEU A 104 15.16 4.62 -10.83
C LEU A 104 13.78 5.21 -11.13
N VAL A 105 13.65 6.09 -12.13
CA VAL A 105 12.34 6.65 -12.54
C VAL A 105 11.39 5.60 -13.12
N ARG A 106 11.91 4.53 -13.74
CA ARG A 106 11.09 3.43 -14.28
C ARG A 106 10.45 2.58 -13.18
N TYR A 107 11.15 2.37 -12.07
CA TYR A 107 10.66 1.55 -10.94
C TYR A 107 10.05 2.38 -9.81
N TYR A 108 10.41 3.65 -9.69
CA TYR A 108 9.93 4.58 -8.66
C TYR A 108 9.58 5.93 -9.31
N PRO A 109 8.46 5.99 -10.07
CA PRO A 109 8.06 7.17 -10.84
C PRO A 109 7.58 8.31 -9.94
N GLU A 110 7.65 9.54 -10.47
CA GLU A 110 7.34 10.77 -9.73
C GLU A 110 5.97 10.76 -9.02
N SER A 111 4.94 10.20 -9.65
CA SER A 111 3.62 10.05 -9.05
C SER A 111 3.63 9.25 -7.75
N GLU A 112 4.45 8.21 -7.67
CA GLU A 112 4.60 7.37 -6.48
C GLU A 112 5.44 8.06 -5.40
N ARG A 113 6.50 8.78 -5.80
CA ARG A 113 7.31 9.61 -4.90
C ARG A 113 6.47 10.68 -4.20
N VAL A 114 5.71 11.45 -4.99
CA VAL A 114 4.79 12.49 -4.50
C VAL A 114 3.69 11.90 -3.62
N ARG A 115 3.19 10.70 -3.94
CA ARG A 115 2.19 9.99 -3.11
C ARG A 115 2.74 9.66 -1.73
N ILE A 116 3.91 9.03 -1.66
CA ILE A 116 4.56 8.64 -0.39
C ILE A 116 4.95 9.87 0.42
N GLN A 117 5.51 10.89 -0.21
CA GLN A 117 5.88 12.13 0.48
C GLN A 117 4.66 12.84 1.07
N LYS A 118 3.57 12.99 0.31
CA LYS A 118 2.30 13.55 0.82
C LYS A 118 1.70 12.70 1.94
N HIS A 119 1.80 11.37 1.87
CA HIS A 119 1.34 10.47 2.93
C HIS A 119 2.16 10.65 4.22
N ARG A 120 3.49 10.81 4.10
CA ARG A 120 4.38 11.11 5.23
C ARG A 120 4.06 12.46 5.86
N GLU A 121 3.90 13.52 5.06
CA GLU A 121 3.52 14.86 5.53
C GLU A 121 2.16 14.85 6.25
N TYR A 122 1.19 14.11 5.69
CA TYR A 122 -0.12 13.88 6.27
C TYR A 122 -0.03 13.23 7.66
N ARG A 123 0.69 12.10 7.80
CA ARG A 123 0.90 11.42 9.09
C ARG A 123 1.65 12.31 10.10
N GLN A 124 2.69 13.03 9.65
CA GLN A 124 3.41 13.97 10.51
C GLN A 124 2.52 15.11 11.02
N LYS A 125 1.63 15.64 10.17
CA LYS A 125 0.68 16.69 10.57
C LYS A 125 -0.34 16.17 11.59
N ILE A 126 -0.75 14.91 11.53
CA ILE A 126 -1.57 14.29 12.58
C ILE A 126 -0.77 14.18 13.87
N ILE A 127 0.40 13.53 13.84
CA ILE A 127 1.26 13.29 15.01
C ILE A 127 1.61 14.59 15.76
N SER A 128 1.76 15.72 15.05
CA SER A 128 2.09 17.02 15.66
C SER A 128 0.89 17.80 16.20
N ASN A 129 -0.36 17.46 15.84
CA ASN A 129 -1.56 18.22 16.20
C ASN A 129 -2.61 17.42 17.00
N TYR A 130 -2.54 16.09 16.99
CA TYR A 130 -3.44 15.21 17.72
C TYR A 130 -2.90 14.90 19.13
N GLN A 131 -3.72 15.12 20.15
CA GLN A 131 -3.40 14.76 21.52
C GLN A 131 -3.88 13.35 21.85
N ARG A 132 -2.91 12.42 21.94
CA ARG A 132 -3.10 11.02 22.34
C ARG A 132 -3.70 10.91 23.75
N LEU A 133 -4.71 10.06 23.92
CA LEU A 133 -5.40 9.84 25.19
C LEU A 133 -4.65 8.80 26.05
N HIS A 134 -4.34 7.66 25.46
CA HIS A 134 -3.68 6.49 26.07
C HIS A 134 -2.29 6.28 25.48
N ARG A 135 -1.30 7.02 26.00
CA ARG A 135 0.11 6.95 25.53
C ARG A 135 0.70 5.54 25.58
N GLU A 136 0.23 4.69 26.49
CA GLU A 136 0.67 3.30 26.63
C GLU A 136 0.27 2.40 25.45
N LEU A 137 -0.70 2.78 24.60
CA LEU A 137 -1.03 2.03 23.38
C LEU A 137 0.05 2.15 22.28
N TYR A 138 0.93 3.14 22.37
CA TYR A 138 1.95 3.46 21.37
C TYR A 138 3.29 2.76 21.62
N THR A 139 3.40 2.05 22.75
CA THR A 139 4.58 1.28 23.14
C THR A 139 4.15 -0.13 23.51
N MET A 140 4.89 -1.13 23.03
CA MET A 140 4.48 -2.53 23.18
C MET A 140 4.62 -3.01 24.64
N HIS A 141 3.49 -3.22 25.32
CA HIS A 141 3.42 -3.68 26.72
C HIS A 141 2.69 -5.02 26.81
N ALA A 142 3.35 -6.09 26.35
CA ALA A 142 2.76 -7.42 26.19
C ALA A 142 1.95 -7.92 27.41
N ALA A 143 2.44 -7.72 28.64
CA ALA A 143 1.77 -8.12 29.88
C ALA A 143 0.44 -7.38 30.17
N ASN A 144 0.26 -6.18 29.63
CA ASN A 144 -0.96 -5.37 29.77
C ASN A 144 -1.90 -5.53 28.56
N PHE A 145 -1.37 -5.95 27.42
CA PHE A 145 -2.11 -6.05 26.16
C PHE A 145 -2.75 -7.42 25.99
N PHE A 146 -2.02 -8.48 26.36
CA PHE A 146 -2.41 -9.86 26.10
C PHE A 146 -2.89 -10.58 27.36
N ILE A 147 -3.81 -11.53 27.19
CA ILE A 147 -4.21 -12.41 28.28
C ILE A 147 -3.06 -13.36 28.70
N PRO A 148 -2.97 -13.76 29.98
CA PRO A 148 -1.84 -14.57 30.45
C PRO A 148 -1.68 -15.94 29.76
N SER A 149 -2.78 -16.56 29.33
CA SER A 149 -2.77 -17.83 28.57
C SER A 149 -2.13 -17.67 27.20
N PHE A 150 -2.44 -16.59 26.48
CA PHE A 150 -1.84 -16.25 25.19
C PHE A 150 -0.33 -16.03 25.31
N LEU A 151 0.10 -15.21 26.28
CA LEU A 151 1.52 -14.97 26.56
C LEU A 151 2.26 -16.27 26.90
N LYS A 152 1.64 -17.15 27.68
CA LYS A 152 2.23 -18.45 28.01
C LYS A 152 2.44 -19.29 26.74
N ALA A 153 1.44 -19.40 25.87
CA ALA A 153 1.55 -20.17 24.62
C ALA A 153 2.64 -19.61 23.69
N ILE A 154 2.73 -18.29 23.54
CA ILE A 154 3.78 -17.63 22.74
C ILE A 154 5.18 -17.89 23.32
N ASN A 155 5.35 -17.78 24.64
CA ASN A 155 6.65 -18.02 25.30
C ASN A 155 7.06 -19.50 25.28
N GLU A 156 6.10 -20.42 25.37
CA GLU A 156 6.37 -21.87 25.23
C GLU A 156 6.64 -22.25 23.77
N ASN A 157 6.02 -21.57 22.81
CA ASN A 157 6.18 -21.76 21.36
C ASN A 157 6.09 -23.24 20.93
N THR A 158 5.14 -23.97 21.53
CA THR A 158 4.85 -25.37 21.21
C THR A 158 3.48 -25.51 20.55
N GLU A 159 3.34 -26.45 19.63
CA GLU A 159 2.07 -26.80 19.00
C GLU A 159 0.97 -27.08 20.04
N GLN A 160 1.28 -27.83 21.10
CA GLN A 160 0.33 -28.09 22.18
C GLN A 160 -0.06 -26.80 22.94
N GLY A 161 0.88 -25.86 23.13
CA GLY A 161 0.60 -24.55 23.72
C GLY A 161 -0.41 -23.75 22.89
N PHE A 162 -0.27 -23.75 21.56
CA PHE A 162 -1.20 -23.10 20.65
C PHE A 162 -2.55 -23.83 20.57
N ARG A 163 -2.56 -25.16 20.44
CA ARG A 163 -3.79 -25.99 20.48
C ARG A 163 -4.59 -25.83 21.79
N ASN A 164 -3.95 -25.46 22.89
CA ASN A 164 -4.63 -25.21 24.17
C ASN A 164 -5.35 -23.85 24.23
N ILE A 165 -5.00 -22.89 23.37
CA ILE A 165 -5.63 -21.55 23.33
C ILE A 165 -6.45 -21.29 22.06
N MET A 166 -6.28 -22.13 21.02
CA MET A 166 -6.97 -22.03 19.74
C MET A 166 -8.09 -23.06 19.62
N SER A 167 -9.10 -22.68 18.85
CA SER A 167 -10.22 -23.52 18.43
C SER A 167 -10.40 -23.34 16.93
N GLU A 168 -10.78 -24.40 16.22
CA GLU A 168 -11.03 -24.37 14.78
C GLU A 168 -12.53 -24.56 14.51
N PRO A 169 -13.35 -23.49 14.54
CA PRO A 169 -14.79 -23.58 14.25
C PRO A 169 -15.09 -23.96 12.79
N SER A 170 -14.13 -23.86 11.88
CA SER A 170 -14.26 -24.27 10.47
C SER A 170 -12.87 -24.55 9.87
N PRO A 171 -12.73 -25.48 8.91
CA PRO A 171 -11.43 -25.84 8.34
C PRO A 171 -10.61 -24.62 7.87
N GLY A 172 -9.41 -24.46 8.42
CA GLY A 172 -8.49 -23.34 8.15
C GLY A 172 -8.86 -22.01 8.80
N VAL A 173 -9.84 -21.97 9.72
CA VAL A 173 -10.24 -20.78 10.48
C VAL A 173 -10.02 -21.02 11.96
N PHE A 174 -9.00 -20.36 12.53
CA PHE A 174 -8.64 -20.46 13.94
C PHE A 174 -9.14 -19.26 14.74
N THR A 175 -9.74 -19.54 15.90
CA THR A 175 -10.22 -18.54 16.85
C THR A 175 -9.58 -18.75 18.22
N PHE A 176 -9.02 -17.68 18.79
CA PHE A 176 -8.36 -17.67 20.09
C PHE A 176 -8.58 -16.33 20.79
N GLU A 177 -8.59 -16.34 22.12
CA GLU A 177 -8.54 -15.11 22.90
C GLU A 177 -7.09 -14.59 22.97
N MET A 178 -6.91 -13.31 22.67
CA MET A 178 -5.58 -12.69 22.60
C MET A 178 -5.48 -11.47 23.51
N LEU A 179 -6.37 -10.50 23.32
CA LEU A 179 -6.30 -9.18 23.95
C LEU A 179 -7.04 -9.14 25.28
N GLN A 180 -6.51 -8.39 26.25
CA GLN A 180 -7.23 -8.09 27.49
C GLN A 180 -8.41 -7.14 27.21
N PRO A 181 -9.59 -7.31 27.86
CA PRO A 181 -10.73 -6.42 27.67
C PRO A 181 -10.40 -4.94 27.89
N ARG A 182 -9.59 -4.63 28.92
CA ARG A 182 -9.10 -3.28 29.20
C ARG A 182 -8.31 -2.67 28.04
N PHE A 183 -7.50 -3.46 27.33
CA PHE A 183 -6.77 -2.98 26.15
C PHE A 183 -7.74 -2.64 25.02
N CYS A 184 -8.76 -3.46 24.80
CA CYS A 184 -9.81 -3.20 23.82
C CYS A 184 -10.61 -1.92 24.14
N GLU A 185 -11.02 -1.73 25.40
CA GLU A 185 -11.69 -0.51 25.88
C GLU A 185 -10.84 0.74 25.62
N MET A 186 -9.55 0.69 25.97
CA MET A 186 -8.62 1.80 25.73
C MET A 186 -8.38 2.08 24.24
N LEU A 187 -8.28 1.04 23.41
CA LEU A 187 -8.12 1.19 21.97
C LEU A 187 -9.35 1.85 21.34
N LEU A 188 -10.55 1.45 21.77
CA LEU A 188 -11.81 2.07 21.34
C LEU A 188 -11.86 3.55 21.77
N ALA A 189 -11.54 3.86 23.03
CA ALA A 189 -11.50 5.22 23.54
C ALA A 189 -10.47 6.11 22.80
N GLU A 190 -9.32 5.57 22.41
CA GLU A 190 -8.32 6.28 21.60
C GLU A 190 -8.85 6.56 20.18
N VAL A 191 -9.51 5.59 19.54
CA VAL A 191 -10.11 5.75 18.21
C VAL A 191 -11.26 6.76 18.24
N GLU A 192 -12.13 6.72 19.26
CA GLU A 192 -13.20 7.70 19.44
C GLU A 192 -12.65 9.11 19.68
N ASN A 193 -11.59 9.25 20.49
CA ASN A 193 -10.92 10.54 20.71
C ASN A 193 -10.26 11.08 19.42
N PHE A 194 -9.66 10.20 18.61
CA PHE A 194 -9.14 10.57 17.30
C PHE A 194 -10.25 11.00 16.34
N GLU A 195 -11.33 10.24 16.21
CA GLU A 195 -12.46 10.64 15.35
C GLU A 195 -13.07 11.96 15.83
N LYS A 196 -13.22 12.18 17.14
CA LYS A 196 -13.69 13.46 17.69
C LYS A 196 -12.79 14.62 17.30
N TRP A 197 -11.47 14.48 17.48
CA TRP A 197 -10.49 15.49 17.06
C TRP A 197 -10.56 15.79 15.55
N VAL A 198 -10.72 14.76 14.71
CA VAL A 198 -10.90 14.90 13.26
C VAL A 198 -12.13 15.75 12.92
N HIS A 199 -13.27 15.48 13.57
CA HIS A 199 -14.52 16.22 13.36
C HIS A 199 -14.41 17.68 13.85
N GLU A 200 -13.84 17.90 15.04
CA GLU A 200 -13.69 19.24 15.64
C GLU A 200 -12.73 20.14 14.85
N THR A 201 -11.58 19.60 14.44
CA THR A 201 -10.58 20.33 13.65
C THR A 201 -10.90 20.39 12.15
N LYS A 202 -11.94 19.68 11.69
CA LYS A 202 -12.28 19.46 10.27
C LYS A 202 -11.10 18.91 9.47
N PHE A 203 -10.24 18.11 10.09
CA PHE A 203 -9.07 17.53 9.46
C PHE A 203 -9.50 16.50 8.40
N ARG A 204 -8.92 16.57 7.20
CA ARG A 204 -9.22 15.59 6.14
C ARG A 204 -8.34 14.36 6.32
N ILE A 205 -8.87 13.32 6.96
CA ILE A 205 -8.22 12.01 7.01
C ILE A 205 -8.32 11.26 5.69
N MET A 206 -7.31 10.44 5.40
CA MET A 206 -7.34 9.44 4.34
C MET A 206 -8.06 8.19 4.85
N ARG A 207 -8.99 7.65 4.07
CA ARG A 207 -9.68 6.39 4.37
C ARG A 207 -9.35 5.41 3.24
N PRO A 208 -8.70 4.26 3.50
CA PRO A 208 -8.20 3.37 2.44
C PRO A 208 -9.32 2.67 1.65
N ASN A 209 -10.55 2.63 2.17
CA ASN A 209 -11.74 2.17 1.46
C ASN A 209 -12.84 3.24 1.50
N THR A 210 -13.30 3.67 0.34
CA THR A 210 -14.36 4.68 0.15
C THR A 210 -15.73 4.25 0.71
N MET A 211 -15.94 2.95 0.93
CA MET A 211 -17.15 2.39 1.54
C MET A 211 -17.18 2.52 3.07
N ASN A 212 -16.03 2.74 3.72
CA ASN A 212 -15.93 2.81 5.18
C ASN A 212 -16.30 4.22 5.67
N LYS A 213 -17.58 4.42 6.00
CA LYS A 213 -18.09 5.68 6.60
C LYS A 213 -17.46 6.00 7.97
N TYR A 214 -16.98 4.99 8.68
CA TYR A 214 -16.46 5.06 10.06
C TYR A 214 -15.12 4.34 10.20
N GLY A 215 -14.40 4.62 11.28
CA GLY A 215 -13.12 3.99 11.63
C GLY A 215 -11.90 4.85 11.28
N ALA A 216 -10.76 4.52 11.87
CA ALA A 216 -9.50 5.22 11.69
C ALA A 216 -8.36 4.25 11.32
N VAL A 217 -7.33 4.75 10.65
CA VAL A 217 -6.09 4.01 10.41
C VAL A 217 -5.16 4.25 11.61
N LEU A 218 -4.83 3.21 12.37
CA LEU A 218 -4.03 3.34 13.61
C LEU A 218 -2.61 3.89 13.35
N ASP A 219 -2.06 3.61 12.17
CA ASP A 219 -0.77 4.13 11.73
C ASP A 219 -0.78 5.65 11.56
N ASP A 220 -1.92 6.26 11.18
CA ASP A 220 -2.01 7.69 10.89
C ASP A 220 -1.67 8.56 12.10
N PHE A 221 -2.04 8.11 13.29
CA PHE A 221 -1.75 8.79 14.57
C PHE A 221 -0.56 8.17 15.34
N GLY A 222 0.05 7.12 14.78
CA GLY A 222 1.42 6.68 15.13
C GLY A 222 1.53 5.35 15.87
N MET A 223 0.59 4.42 15.70
CA MET A 223 0.67 3.07 16.33
C MET A 223 1.52 2.05 15.55
N GLU A 224 2.01 2.40 14.36
CA GLU A 224 2.86 1.58 13.46
C GLU A 224 3.92 0.75 14.21
N THR A 225 4.80 1.37 14.98
CA THR A 225 5.88 0.66 15.71
C THR A 225 5.38 -0.34 16.78
N MET A 226 4.15 -0.18 17.28
CA MET A 226 3.53 -1.15 18.18
C MET A 226 2.93 -2.32 17.37
N LEU A 227 2.27 -2.01 16.26
CA LEU A 227 1.68 -3.00 15.35
C LEU A 227 2.74 -3.87 14.65
N ASP A 228 3.88 -3.29 14.24
CA ASP A 228 5.02 -4.02 13.71
C ASP A 228 5.50 -5.10 14.69
N LYS A 229 5.63 -4.74 15.97
CA LYS A 229 6.04 -5.68 17.05
C LYS A 229 4.96 -6.72 17.35
N LEU A 230 3.69 -6.32 17.36
CA LEU A 230 2.57 -7.26 17.46
C LEU A 230 2.66 -8.34 16.36
N MET A 231 2.89 -7.91 15.11
CA MET A 231 2.97 -8.82 13.97
C MET A 231 4.20 -9.73 14.03
N GLU A 232 5.40 -9.17 14.23
CA GLU A 232 6.67 -9.93 14.23
C GLU A 232 6.85 -10.82 15.46
N ASP A 233 6.57 -10.31 16.66
CA ASP A 233 6.88 -11.02 17.92
C ASP A 233 5.76 -11.98 18.36
N PHE A 234 4.50 -11.76 17.93
CA PHE A 234 3.33 -12.50 18.46
C PHE A 234 2.47 -13.19 17.39
N ILE A 235 2.16 -12.55 16.26
CA ILE A 235 1.32 -13.17 15.22
C ILE A 235 2.14 -14.11 14.31
N ARG A 236 3.37 -13.73 13.97
CA ARG A 236 4.27 -14.51 13.10
C ARG A 236 4.61 -15.90 13.67
N PRO A 237 4.88 -16.10 14.98
CA PRO A 237 5.08 -17.44 15.56
C PRO A 237 3.87 -18.37 15.36
N ILE A 238 2.64 -17.87 15.58
CA ILE A 238 1.39 -18.62 15.40
C ILE A 238 1.22 -19.05 13.94
N SER A 239 1.39 -18.11 12.99
CA SER A 239 1.27 -18.45 11.56
C SER A 239 2.28 -19.52 11.13
N LYS A 240 3.43 -19.62 11.80
CA LYS A 240 4.45 -20.63 11.54
C LYS A 240 4.15 -21.98 12.19
N SER A 241 3.42 -22.06 13.30
CA SER A 241 3.06 -23.37 13.89
C SER A 241 2.03 -24.11 13.05
N GLU A 242 1.05 -23.40 12.48
CA GLU A 242 -0.06 -24.03 11.74
C GLU A 242 0.23 -24.24 10.23
N TYR A 243 1.14 -23.46 9.62
CA TYR A 243 1.49 -23.57 8.19
C TYR A 243 2.87 -24.21 7.92
N VAL A 244 3.30 -25.13 8.78
CA VAL A 244 4.47 -25.99 8.52
C VAL A 244 4.01 -27.45 8.45
N ASP A 245 3.45 -27.82 7.30
CA ASP A 245 3.56 -29.15 6.68
C ASP A 245 2.95 -29.12 5.26
N ASP A 246 3.66 -28.49 4.33
CA ASP A 246 3.40 -28.61 2.88
C ASP A 246 4.73 -28.57 2.11
N LYS A 247 5.53 -29.64 2.28
CA LYS A 247 6.80 -29.91 1.58
C LYS A 247 7.11 -31.40 1.45
#